data_AF-A0AA38R4J6-F1
#
_entry.id   AF-A0AA38R4J6-F1
#
_cell.length_a   1.000
_cell.length_b   1.000
_cell.length_c   1.000
_cell.angle_alpha   90.00
_cell.angle_beta   90.00
_cell.angle_gamma   90.00
#
_symmetry.space_group_name_H-M   'P 1'
#
loop_
_entity.id
_entity.type
_entity.pdbx_description
1 polymer ?
#
loop_
_entity_poly.entity_id
_entity_poly.type
_entity_poly.pdbx_seq_one_letter_code
_entity_poly.pdbx_strand_id
1 'polypeptide(L)'
;QPSTYTRTHPPAEVENPNFLAYQHSHSPLPVRLDGPYGSSHALDTLRASDTAILVAGGSGIAVVYPLAEALLLRHHRHRSSSSCPWTTTYSRQRAAVRMLWVVHSASHKEWIPAERLRELEGAGMELVVPPPTGEAGRPDVEGLVEGWVAEGGDGDEAGEVGVVVSGPDGMNRVVRNVCARALGRGTRVRVGVEKFGW
;
A
#
# COMPACT_ATOMS: atom_id res chain seq x y z
N GLN A 1 -15.75 -49.11 41.16
CA GLN A 1 -14.90 -48.30 40.25
C GLN A 1 -15.81 -47.34 39.50
N PRO A 2 -15.50 -46.03 39.46
CA PRO A 2 -16.38 -45.01 38.90
C PRO A 2 -16.01 -44.61 37.46
N SER A 3 -16.88 -43.81 36.85
CA SER A 3 -16.65 -42.86 35.75
C SER A 3 -17.17 -43.26 34.37
N THR A 4 -18.32 -42.70 34.00
CA THR A 4 -18.51 -42.12 32.67
C THR A 4 -19.09 -40.73 32.83
N TYR A 5 -18.19 -39.76 32.69
CA TYR A 5 -18.45 -38.33 32.70
C TYR A 5 -19.06 -37.92 31.35
N THR A 6 -20.33 -37.51 31.37
CA THR A 6 -20.95 -36.80 30.25
C THR A 6 -20.68 -35.32 30.46
N ARG A 7 -19.89 -34.68 29.58
CA ARG A 7 -19.80 -33.22 29.50
C ARG A 7 -20.33 -32.75 28.16
N THR A 8 -21.53 -32.22 28.22
CA THR A 8 -22.12 -31.36 27.21
C THR A 8 -21.28 -30.08 27.08
N HIS A 9 -20.91 -29.73 25.85
CA HIS A 9 -20.33 -28.43 25.50
C HIS A 9 -21.44 -27.36 25.51
N PRO A 10 -21.27 -26.20 26.17
CA PRO A 10 -21.99 -24.99 25.83
C PRO A 10 -21.23 -24.16 24.79
N PRO A 11 -21.92 -23.29 24.03
CA PRO A 11 -21.38 -22.59 22.86
C PRO A 11 -20.42 -21.48 23.27
N ALA A 12 -19.37 -21.27 22.47
CA ALA A 12 -18.41 -20.19 22.66
C ALA A 12 -19.07 -18.85 22.30
N GLU A 13 -19.51 -18.11 23.31
CA GLU A 13 -19.70 -16.66 23.22
C GLU A 13 -18.33 -16.01 22.99
N VAL A 14 -18.25 -15.11 22.02
CA VAL A 14 -17.05 -14.35 21.70
C VAL A 14 -16.86 -13.30 22.80
N GLU A 15 -16.15 -13.67 23.86
CA GLU A 15 -15.71 -12.75 24.91
C GLU A 15 -14.78 -11.69 24.30
N ASN A 16 -15.16 -10.41 24.43
CA ASN A 16 -14.23 -9.30 24.23
C ASN A 16 -13.10 -9.45 25.26
N PRO A 17 -11.83 -9.65 24.84
CA PRO A 17 -10.75 -9.88 25.80
C PRO A 17 -10.54 -8.61 26.63
N ASN A 18 -10.72 -8.72 27.94
CA ASN A 18 -10.41 -7.67 28.89
C ASN A 18 -8.87 -7.51 28.96
N PHE A 19 -8.35 -6.55 28.22
CA PHE A 19 -6.91 -6.24 28.14
C PHE A 19 -6.28 -5.95 29.51
N LEU A 20 -7.05 -5.41 30.46
CA LEU A 20 -6.56 -5.15 31.82
C LEU A 20 -6.35 -6.46 32.60
N ALA A 21 -7.22 -7.46 32.43
CA ALA A 21 -7.03 -8.79 33.04
C ALA A 21 -5.84 -9.55 32.43
N TYR A 22 -5.58 -9.35 31.13
CA TYR A 22 -4.44 -9.93 30.44
C TYR A 22 -3.09 -9.41 30.98
N GLN A 23 -3.01 -8.10 31.28
CA GLN A 23 -1.81 -7.46 31.86
C GLN A 23 -1.43 -8.00 33.24
N HIS A 24 -2.40 -8.46 34.04
CA HIS A 24 -2.13 -8.99 35.37
C HIS A 24 -1.65 -10.46 35.34
N SER A 25 -1.94 -11.20 34.27
CA SER A 25 -1.57 -12.62 34.12
C SER A 25 -0.32 -12.84 33.25
N HIS A 26 0.19 -11.80 32.59
CA HIS A 26 1.34 -11.89 31.68
C HIS A 26 2.39 -10.84 32.05
N SER A 27 3.63 -11.29 32.23
CA SER A 27 4.76 -10.38 32.42
C SER A 27 5.01 -9.59 31.13
N PRO A 28 5.20 -8.25 31.18
CA PRO A 28 5.53 -7.47 30.00
C PRO A 28 6.88 -7.91 29.43
N LEU A 29 6.94 -8.17 28.12
CA LEU A 29 8.19 -8.43 27.41
C LEU A 29 8.85 -7.09 27.08
N PRO A 30 10.05 -6.78 27.58
CA PRO A 30 10.74 -5.55 27.23
C PRO A 30 11.16 -5.60 25.75
N VAL A 31 10.52 -4.77 24.92
CA VAL A 31 10.86 -4.60 23.50
C VAL A 31 11.65 -3.31 23.34
N ARG A 32 12.83 -3.39 22.69
CA ARG A 32 13.58 -2.22 22.25
C ARG A 32 13.29 -1.98 20.77
N LEU A 33 12.69 -0.83 20.49
CA LEU A 33 12.53 -0.34 19.13
C LEU A 33 13.73 0.55 18.80
N ASP A 34 14.39 0.26 17.70
CA ASP A 34 15.45 1.11 17.16
C ASP A 34 15.09 1.49 15.73
N GLY A 35 15.11 2.80 15.46
CA GLY A 35 15.00 3.47 14.17
C GLY A 35 13.80 3.15 13.25
N PRO A 36 13.20 4.17 12.59
CA PRO A 36 12.82 3.96 11.20
C PRO A 36 14.11 3.93 10.36
N TYR A 37 14.45 2.76 9.79
CA TYR A 37 15.59 2.63 8.86
C TYR A 37 15.20 2.90 7.39
N GLY A 38 13.93 3.21 7.13
CA GLY A 38 13.43 3.54 5.79
C GLY A 38 13.77 4.98 5.37
N SER A 39 13.74 5.24 4.06
CA SER A 39 13.89 6.60 3.50
C SER A 39 12.52 7.25 3.23
N SER A 40 12.46 8.58 3.22
CA SER A 40 11.26 9.32 2.77
C SER A 40 11.16 9.42 1.24
N HIS A 41 12.20 9.01 0.51
CA HIS A 41 12.37 9.29 -0.91
C HIS A 41 11.21 8.80 -1.77
N ALA A 42 10.69 7.59 -1.50
CA ALA A 42 9.53 7.06 -2.19
C ALA A 42 8.27 7.90 -1.96
N LEU A 43 8.02 8.30 -0.71
CA LEU A 43 6.87 9.15 -0.37
C LEU A 43 6.98 10.55 -0.96
N ASP A 44 8.17 11.15 -0.91
CA ASP A 44 8.42 12.49 -1.45
C ASP A 44 8.28 12.49 -2.98
N THR A 45 8.74 11.43 -3.64
CA THR A 45 8.51 11.20 -5.08
C THR A 45 7.01 11.18 -5.39
N LEU A 46 6.25 10.34 -4.69
CA LEU A 46 4.80 10.22 -4.92
C LEU A 46 4.03 11.51 -4.62
N ARG A 47 4.47 12.31 -3.64
CA ARG A 47 3.87 13.62 -3.30
C ARG A 47 4.16 14.72 -4.32
N ALA A 48 5.30 14.65 -5.00
CA ALA A 48 5.69 15.62 -6.01
C ALA A 48 4.98 15.40 -7.35
N SER A 49 4.49 14.19 -7.57
CA SER A 49 3.81 13.74 -8.78
C SER A 49 2.32 14.10 -8.83
N ASP A 50 1.80 14.27 -10.04
CA ASP A 50 0.38 14.47 -10.35
C ASP A 50 -0.35 13.12 -10.48
N THR A 51 0.38 12.05 -10.79
CA THR A 51 -0.12 10.66 -10.75
C THR A 51 0.83 9.81 -9.92
N ALA A 52 0.31 9.13 -8.91
CA ALA A 52 1.04 8.25 -8.01
C ALA A 52 0.64 6.78 -8.25
N ILE A 53 1.57 5.98 -8.76
CA ILE A 53 1.39 4.56 -9.04
C ILE A 53 2.18 3.75 -8.01
N LEU A 54 1.49 2.90 -7.25
CA LEU A 54 2.11 2.00 -6.30
C LEU A 54 1.92 0.55 -6.74
N VAL A 55 3.00 -0.24 -6.79
CA VAL A 55 2.99 -1.63 -7.22
C VAL A 55 3.55 -2.53 -6.13
N ALA A 56 2.71 -3.41 -5.60
CA ALA A 56 3.08 -4.37 -4.57
C ALA A 56 3.04 -5.80 -5.12
N GLY A 57 4.07 -6.58 -4.82
CA GLY A 57 4.13 -8.02 -5.11
C GLY A 57 4.30 -8.78 -3.81
N GLY A 58 3.33 -9.62 -3.46
CA GLY A 58 3.32 -10.34 -2.20
C GLY A 58 3.49 -9.39 -1.02
N SER A 59 4.53 -9.61 -0.22
CA SER A 59 4.80 -8.89 1.04
C SER A 59 5.25 -7.44 0.83
N GLY A 60 5.54 -7.04 -0.42
CA GLY A 60 5.80 -5.64 -0.76
C GLY A 60 4.62 -4.70 -0.41
N ILE A 61 3.44 -5.24 -0.13
CA ILE A 61 2.30 -4.48 0.41
C ILE A 61 2.62 -3.81 1.75
N ALA A 62 3.52 -4.39 2.56
CA ALA A 62 3.95 -3.79 3.82
C ALA A 62 4.64 -2.41 3.63
N VAL A 63 5.08 -2.13 2.41
CA VAL A 63 5.72 -0.87 1.99
C VAL A 63 4.70 0.04 1.34
N VAL A 64 3.97 -0.52 0.37
CA VAL A 64 3.09 0.22 -0.52
C VAL A 64 1.82 0.68 0.20
N TYR A 65 1.25 -0.12 1.10
CA TYR A 65 0.06 0.26 1.86
C TYR A 65 0.29 1.49 2.75
N PRO A 66 1.33 1.55 3.62
CA PRO A 66 1.60 2.76 4.41
C PRO A 66 1.87 4.01 3.57
N LEU A 67 2.47 3.87 2.39
CA LEU A 67 2.67 4.99 1.46
C LEU A 67 1.33 5.52 0.92
N ALA A 68 0.44 4.64 0.47
CA ALA A 68 -0.89 5.04 0.02
C ALA A 68 -1.72 5.68 1.14
N GLU A 69 -1.67 5.12 2.35
CA GLU A 69 -2.31 5.70 3.54
C GLU A 69 -1.78 7.11 3.84
N ALA A 70 -0.45 7.30 3.75
CA ALA A 70 0.18 8.60 3.97
C ALA A 70 -0.18 9.64 2.90
N LEU A 71 -0.38 9.22 1.64
CA LEU A 71 -0.80 10.10 0.55
C LEU A 71 -2.27 10.51 0.66
N LEU A 72 -3.15 9.58 1.04
CA LEU A 72 -4.59 9.80 0.98
C LEU A 72 -5.14 10.33 2.31
N LEU A 73 -4.84 9.67 3.43
CA LEU A 73 -5.50 9.94 4.70
C LEU A 73 -4.81 11.02 5.55
N ARG A 74 -3.48 11.14 5.48
CA ARG A 74 -2.76 12.18 6.24
C ARG A 74 -2.98 13.59 5.68
N HIS A 75 -3.27 13.71 4.38
CA HIS A 75 -3.62 14.99 3.77
C HIS A 75 -5.02 15.51 4.20
N HIS A 76 -5.95 14.62 4.57
CA HIS A 76 -7.25 15.03 5.13
C HIS A 76 -7.15 15.66 6.52
N ARG A 77 -6.22 15.18 7.35
CA ARG A 77 -6.06 15.64 8.74
C ARG A 77 -5.46 17.05 8.86
N HIS A 78 -4.61 17.46 7.92
CA HIS A 78 -4.00 18.79 7.94
C HIS A 78 -4.82 19.89 7.24
N ARG A 79 -5.76 19.54 6.35
CA ARG A 79 -6.67 20.54 5.74
C ARG A 79 -7.69 21.14 6.72
N SER A 80 -7.92 20.49 7.86
CA SER A 80 -8.88 20.96 8.87
C SER A 80 -8.27 21.91 9.92
N SER A 81 -6.98 22.25 9.85
CA SER A 81 -6.33 23.08 10.90
C SER A 81 -5.29 24.12 10.47
N SER A 82 -4.95 24.26 9.18
CA SER A 82 -3.92 25.24 8.77
C SER A 82 -4.52 26.49 8.11
N SER A 83 -4.88 27.49 8.93
CA SER A 83 -4.89 28.90 8.50
C SER A 83 -3.47 29.44 8.55
N CYS A 84 -2.60 29.01 7.63
CA CYS A 84 -1.25 29.59 7.52
C CYS A 84 -1.25 30.62 6.36
N PRO A 85 -1.14 31.93 6.61
CA PRO A 85 -1.33 32.97 5.60
C PRO A 85 -0.21 33.09 4.56
N TRP A 86 0.91 32.37 4.71
CA TRP A 86 2.10 32.52 3.85
C TRP A 86 2.31 31.38 2.85
N THR A 87 1.68 30.20 3.02
CA THR A 87 1.82 29.14 2.02
C THR A 87 0.94 29.45 0.83
N THR A 88 1.53 30.05 -0.21
CA THR A 88 0.93 30.23 -1.54
C THR A 88 0.11 29.01 -1.92
N THR A 89 -1.20 29.21 -1.93
CA THR A 89 -2.23 28.23 -2.27
C THR A 89 -2.16 27.90 -3.74
N TYR A 90 -1.16 27.11 -4.16
CA TYR A 90 -1.42 26.19 -5.26
C TYR A 90 -2.27 25.08 -4.65
N SER A 91 -3.58 25.13 -4.92
CA SER A 91 -4.42 23.96 -4.77
C SER A 91 -3.88 22.88 -5.71
N ARG A 92 -2.82 22.17 -5.31
CA ARG A 92 -2.41 20.96 -6.01
C ARG A 92 -3.64 20.08 -6.01
N GLN A 93 -4.19 19.87 -7.21
CA GLN A 93 -5.18 18.87 -7.49
C GLN A 93 -4.64 17.57 -6.90
N ARG A 94 -5.47 16.82 -6.17
CA ARG A 94 -4.97 15.60 -5.53
C ARG A 94 -4.45 14.70 -6.65
N ALA A 95 -3.22 14.21 -6.47
CA ALA A 95 -2.64 13.29 -7.42
C ALA A 95 -3.58 12.09 -7.60
N ALA A 96 -3.74 11.61 -8.83
CA ALA A 96 -4.45 10.36 -9.08
C ALA A 96 -3.63 9.23 -8.44
N VAL A 97 -4.20 8.50 -7.46
CA VAL A 97 -3.49 7.44 -6.75
C VAL A 97 -3.99 6.08 -7.22
N ARG A 98 -3.09 5.27 -7.78
CA ARG A 98 -3.38 3.93 -8.30
C ARG A 98 -2.51 2.90 -7.61
N MET A 99 -3.10 1.77 -7.21
CA MET A 99 -2.39 0.68 -6.56
C MET A 99 -2.64 -0.64 -7.28
N LEU A 100 -1.57 -1.32 -7.66
CA LEU A 100 -1.61 -2.72 -8.10
C LEU A 100 -1.04 -3.61 -7.00
N TRP A 101 -1.80 -4.60 -6.54
CA TRP A 101 -1.31 -5.61 -5.59
C TRP A 101 -1.42 -7.02 -6.15
N VAL A 102 -0.27 -7.59 -6.51
CA VAL A 102 -0.14 -8.95 -7.04
C VAL A 102 0.15 -9.92 -5.90
N VAL A 103 -0.73 -10.90 -5.68
CA VAL A 103 -0.59 -11.93 -4.63
C VAL A 103 -0.44 -13.32 -5.22
N HIS A 104 0.22 -14.23 -4.49
CA HIS A 104 0.36 -15.62 -4.93
C HIS A 104 -0.82 -16.51 -4.52
N SER A 105 -1.35 -16.30 -3.31
CA SER A 105 -2.50 -17.02 -2.77
C SER A 105 -3.58 -16.03 -2.35
N ALA A 106 -4.85 -16.44 -2.40
CA ALA A 106 -5.98 -15.65 -1.91
C ALA A 106 -5.81 -15.23 -0.44
N SER A 107 -5.21 -16.09 0.41
CA SER A 107 -4.99 -15.79 1.83
C SER A 107 -4.06 -14.60 2.07
N HIS A 108 -3.18 -14.26 1.11
CA HIS A 108 -2.32 -13.08 1.26
C HIS A 108 -3.12 -11.77 1.24
N LYS A 109 -4.35 -11.78 0.70
CA LYS A 109 -5.24 -10.61 0.74
C LYS A 109 -5.65 -10.25 2.18
N GLU A 110 -5.63 -11.23 3.09
CA GLU A 110 -5.97 -11.05 4.50
C GLU A 110 -4.86 -10.34 5.30
N TRP A 111 -3.67 -10.14 4.71
CA TRP A 111 -2.58 -9.40 5.36
C TRP A 111 -2.93 -7.94 5.63
N ILE A 112 -3.85 -7.36 4.84
CA ILE A 112 -4.43 -6.04 5.09
C ILE A 112 -5.95 -6.24 5.23
N PRO A 113 -6.57 -5.80 6.34
CA PRO A 113 -8.02 -5.89 6.48
C PRO A 113 -8.74 -5.19 5.32
N ALA A 114 -9.77 -5.83 4.76
CA ALA A 114 -10.48 -5.32 3.58
C ALA A 114 -11.09 -3.93 3.83
N GLU A 115 -11.47 -3.63 5.07
CA GLU A 115 -11.97 -2.33 5.53
C GLU A 115 -10.94 -1.22 5.29
N ARG A 116 -9.65 -1.52 5.51
CA ARG A 116 -8.55 -0.55 5.37
C ARG A 116 -8.25 -0.26 3.90
N LEU A 117 -8.38 -1.24 3.02
CA LEU A 117 -8.29 -1.02 1.57
C LEU A 117 -9.48 -0.21 1.07
N ARG A 118 -10.70 -0.55 1.52
CA ARG A 118 -11.93 0.22 1.22
C ARG A 118 -11.85 1.66 1.70
N GLU A 119 -11.21 1.93 2.83
CA GLU A 119 -10.97 3.29 3.33
C GLU A 119 -10.09 4.09 2.36
N LEU A 120 -9.05 3.47 1.78
CA LEU A 120 -8.21 4.12 0.78
C LEU A 120 -8.94 4.32 -0.56
N GLU A 121 -9.72 3.33 -1.00
CA GLU A 121 -10.59 3.47 -2.18
C GLU A 121 -11.60 4.61 -2.00
N GLY A 122 -12.25 4.68 -0.84
CA GLY A 122 -13.16 5.77 -0.48
C GLY A 122 -12.48 7.15 -0.40
N ALA A 123 -11.17 7.18 -0.17
CA ALA A 123 -10.37 8.41 -0.21
C ALA A 123 -9.90 8.81 -1.62
N GLY A 124 -10.20 7.99 -2.65
CA GLY A 124 -9.90 8.26 -4.06
C GLY A 124 -8.79 7.39 -4.66
N MET A 125 -8.41 6.27 -4.03
CA MET A 125 -7.48 5.29 -4.61
C MET A 125 -8.18 4.39 -5.62
N GLU A 126 -7.56 4.16 -6.76
CA GLU A 126 -7.93 3.06 -7.66
C GLU A 126 -7.11 1.81 -7.30
N LEU A 127 -7.76 0.75 -6.83
CA LEU A 127 -7.11 -0.50 -6.44
C LEU A 127 -7.37 -1.60 -7.47
N VAL A 128 -6.29 -2.25 -7.91
CA VAL A 128 -6.36 -3.47 -8.72
C VAL A 128 -5.67 -4.62 -7.97
N VAL A 129 -6.43 -5.68 -7.68
CA VAL A 129 -5.91 -6.94 -7.14
C VAL A 129 -6.29 -8.07 -8.11
N PRO A 130 -5.37 -8.48 -9.01
CA PRO A 130 -5.62 -9.57 -9.93
C PRO A 130 -5.91 -10.90 -9.18
N PRO A 131 -6.46 -11.91 -9.87
CA PRO A 131 -6.54 -13.26 -9.33
C PRO A 131 -5.17 -13.76 -8.85
N PRO A 132 -5.11 -14.58 -7.79
CA PRO A 132 -3.84 -15.05 -7.24
C PRO A 132 -2.99 -15.78 -8.28
N THR A 133 -1.68 -15.54 -8.28
CA THR A 133 -0.80 -16.09 -9.32
C THR A 133 -0.65 -17.61 -9.27
N GLY A 134 -0.90 -18.24 -8.12
CA GLY A 134 -0.96 -19.70 -7.99
C GLY A 134 -2.19 -20.32 -8.68
N GLU A 135 -3.23 -19.52 -8.94
CA GLU A 135 -4.50 -19.98 -9.52
C GLU A 135 -4.64 -19.58 -10.99
N ALA A 136 -4.31 -18.33 -11.33
CA ALA A 136 -4.54 -17.76 -12.67
C ALA A 136 -3.25 -17.45 -13.44
N GLY A 137 -2.09 -17.71 -12.87
CA GLY A 137 -0.79 -17.37 -13.46
C GLY A 137 -0.41 -15.90 -13.26
N ARG A 138 0.65 -15.46 -13.96
CA ARG A 138 1.18 -14.10 -13.81
C ARG A 138 0.27 -13.09 -14.54
N PRO A 139 -0.20 -12.02 -13.88
CA PRO A 139 -0.95 -10.95 -14.55
C PRO A 139 -0.05 -10.11 -15.46
N ASP A 140 -0.65 -9.42 -16.42
CA ASP A 140 0.04 -8.45 -17.27
C ASP A 140 0.34 -7.14 -16.50
N VAL A 141 1.35 -7.22 -15.64
CA VAL A 141 1.86 -6.05 -14.88
C VAL A 141 2.42 -5.00 -15.83
N GLU A 142 3.00 -5.41 -16.95
CA GLU A 142 3.62 -4.52 -17.92
C GLU A 142 2.58 -3.62 -18.58
N GLY A 143 1.55 -4.21 -19.19
CA GLY A 143 0.49 -3.48 -19.87
C GLY A 143 -0.29 -2.57 -18.94
N LEU A 144 -0.59 -3.03 -17.72
CA LEU A 144 -1.35 -2.24 -16.75
C LEU A 144 -0.57 -1.01 -16.26
N VAL A 145 0.72 -1.18 -15.92
CA VAL A 145 1.56 -0.04 -15.51
C VAL A 145 1.85 0.88 -16.69
N GLU A 146 2.07 0.34 -17.90
CA GLU A 146 2.27 1.16 -19.11
C GLU A 146 1.04 2.02 -19.42
N GLY A 147 -0.17 1.45 -19.31
CA GLY A 147 -1.43 2.19 -19.46
C GLY A 147 -1.55 3.33 -18.45
N TRP A 148 -1.30 3.05 -17.17
CA TRP A 148 -1.36 4.09 -16.13
C TRP A 148 -0.31 5.20 -16.30
N VAL A 149 0.91 4.86 -16.74
CA VAL A 149 1.96 5.86 -17.01
C VAL A 149 1.59 6.73 -18.21
N ALA A 150 1.03 6.14 -19.27
CA ALA A 150 0.59 6.89 -20.45
C ALA A 150 -0.55 7.84 -20.08
N GLU A 151 -1.56 7.38 -19.35
CA GLU A 151 -2.69 8.20 -18.91
C GLU A 151 -2.29 9.41 -18.05
N GLY A 152 -1.28 9.24 -17.19
CA GLY A 152 -0.81 10.33 -16.31
C GLY A 152 0.25 11.24 -16.93
N GLY A 153 0.85 10.83 -18.05
CA GLY A 153 2.10 11.39 -18.57
C GLY A 153 2.08 11.83 -20.03
N ASP A 154 1.02 11.52 -20.78
CA ASP A 154 0.85 11.92 -22.19
C ASP A 154 -0.28 12.95 -22.34
N GLY A 155 -0.13 13.89 -23.28
CA GLY A 155 -1.12 14.92 -23.62
C GLY A 155 -0.76 16.34 -23.16
N ASP A 156 -1.60 17.33 -23.52
CA ASP A 156 -1.38 18.75 -23.20
C ASP A 156 -1.45 19.06 -21.68
N GLU A 157 -2.06 18.16 -20.90
CA GLU A 157 -2.11 18.19 -19.42
C GLU A 157 -1.13 17.21 -18.76
N ALA A 158 -0.12 16.71 -19.50
CA ALA A 158 0.85 15.72 -19.02
C ALA A 158 1.52 16.13 -17.70
N GLY A 159 1.21 15.38 -16.64
CA GLY A 159 1.74 15.56 -15.29
C GLY A 159 3.09 14.87 -15.07
N GLU A 160 3.63 15.02 -13.87
CA GLU A 160 4.71 14.17 -13.37
C GLU A 160 4.11 12.87 -12.83
N VAL A 161 4.59 11.72 -13.31
CA VAL A 161 4.18 10.39 -12.85
C VAL A 161 5.21 9.85 -11.86
N GLY A 162 4.77 9.47 -10.67
CA GLY A 162 5.59 8.86 -9.63
C GLY A 162 5.25 7.40 -9.48
N VAL A 163 6.22 6.51 -9.65
CA VAL A 163 6.03 5.07 -9.56
C VAL A 163 6.86 4.51 -8.41
N VAL A 164 6.24 3.78 -7.48
CA VAL A 164 6.94 3.04 -6.44
C VAL A 164 6.58 1.57 -6.54
N VAL A 165 7.59 0.70 -6.58
CA VAL A 165 7.39 -0.75 -6.65
C VAL A 165 8.14 -1.48 -5.54
N SER A 166 7.49 -2.46 -4.94
CA SER A 166 8.09 -3.40 -3.99
C SER A 166 7.54 -4.81 -4.20
N GLY A 167 8.42 -5.78 -4.42
CA GLY A 167 8.06 -7.19 -4.58
C GLY A 167 9.18 -8.02 -5.22
N PRO A 168 8.86 -9.17 -5.84
CA PRO A 168 9.86 -10.04 -6.45
C PRO A 168 10.67 -9.34 -7.54
N ASP A 169 11.97 -9.66 -7.64
CA ASP A 169 12.91 -8.99 -8.55
C ASP A 169 12.44 -8.94 -10.01
N GLY A 170 11.79 -10.01 -10.49
CA GLY A 170 11.22 -10.05 -11.83
C GLY A 170 10.13 -9.00 -12.06
N MET A 171 9.28 -8.76 -11.07
CA MET A 171 8.22 -7.74 -11.15
C MET A 171 8.82 -6.33 -11.03
N ASN A 172 9.75 -6.12 -10.09
CA ASN A 172 10.45 -4.84 -9.95
C ASN A 172 11.16 -4.45 -11.25
N ARG A 173 11.80 -5.42 -11.94
CA ARG A 173 12.46 -5.20 -13.23
C ARG A 173 11.45 -4.83 -14.32
N VAL A 174 10.30 -5.48 -14.39
CA VAL A 174 9.23 -5.13 -15.35
C VAL A 174 8.80 -3.68 -15.16
N VAL A 175 8.46 -3.27 -13.94
CA VAL A 175 8.02 -1.90 -13.65
C VAL A 175 9.13 -0.88 -13.97
N ARG A 176 10.38 -1.16 -13.60
CA ARG A 176 11.52 -0.31 -13.96
C ARG A 176 11.67 -0.15 -15.48
N ASN A 177 11.54 -1.24 -16.23
CA ASN A 177 11.67 -1.21 -17.68
C ASN A 177 10.54 -0.42 -18.35
N VAL A 178 9.31 -0.53 -17.86
CA VAL A 178 8.18 0.31 -18.30
C VAL A 178 8.50 1.79 -18.08
N CYS A 179 8.94 2.16 -16.88
CA CYS A 179 9.29 3.55 -16.57
C CYS A 179 10.45 4.06 -17.42
N ALA A 180 11.48 3.22 -17.65
CA ALA A 180 12.61 3.58 -18.50
C ALA A 180 12.20 3.79 -19.97
N ARG A 181 11.31 2.95 -20.50
CA ARG A 181 10.74 3.14 -21.85
C ARG A 181 9.94 4.44 -21.94
N ALA A 182 9.10 4.73 -20.95
CA ALA A 182 8.33 5.98 -20.89
C ALA A 182 9.23 7.22 -20.80
N LEU A 183 10.27 7.21 -19.95
CA LEU A 183 11.31 8.26 -19.92
C LEU A 183 11.94 8.46 -21.30
N GLY A 184 12.27 7.37 -22.00
CA GLY A 184 12.83 7.42 -23.36
C GLY A 184 11.89 8.02 -24.40
N ARG A 185 10.57 8.01 -24.15
CA ARG A 185 9.54 8.67 -24.98
C ARG A 185 9.28 10.13 -24.61
N GLY A 186 9.93 10.64 -23.56
CA GLY A 186 9.78 12.01 -23.07
C GLY A 186 8.77 12.19 -21.94
N THR A 187 8.14 11.11 -21.46
CA THR A 187 7.22 11.17 -20.31
C THR A 187 7.98 11.52 -19.04
N ARG A 188 7.44 12.46 -18.24
CA ARG A 188 8.01 12.86 -16.95
C ARG A 188 7.69 11.83 -15.87
N VAL A 189 8.44 10.71 -15.84
CA VAL A 189 8.26 9.65 -14.82
C VAL A 189 9.46 9.52 -13.88
N ARG A 190 9.18 9.43 -12.58
CA ARG A 190 10.15 9.06 -11.53
C ARG A 190 9.82 7.68 -11.00
N VAL A 191 10.83 6.84 -10.79
CA VAL A 191 10.64 5.47 -10.29
C VAL A 191 11.49 5.19 -9.05
N GLY A 192 10.86 4.69 -8.00
CA GLY A 192 11.49 4.16 -6.79
C GLY A 192 11.26 2.65 -6.69
N VAL A 193 12.33 1.89 -6.44
CA VAL A 193 12.22 0.46 -6.12
C VAL A 193 12.58 0.27 -4.67
N GLU A 194 11.59 -0.08 -3.86
CA GLU A 194 11.78 -0.38 -2.45
C GLU A 194 11.97 -1.89 -2.30
N LYS A 195 13.19 -2.29 -1.94
CA LYS A 195 13.54 -3.69 -1.67
C LYS A 195 13.87 -3.84 -0.20
N PHE A 196 13.09 -4.67 0.49
CA PHE A 196 13.45 -5.16 1.82
C PHE A 196 14.27 -6.42 1.60
N GLY A 197 15.60 -6.27 1.62
CA GLY A 197 16.54 -7.37 1.58
C GLY A 197 17.00 -7.71 2.98
N TRP A 198 16.83 -8.96 3.37
CA TRP A 198 17.80 -9.69 4.19
C TRP A 198 18.41 -10.78 3.30
#